data_AF-A0A2G2MGH3-F1
#
_entry.id   AF-A0A2G2MGH3-F1
#
_cell.length_a   1.000
_cell.length_b   1.000
_cell.length_c   1.000
_cell.angle_alpha   90.00
_cell.angle_beta   90.00
_cell.angle_gamma   90.00
#
_symmetry.space_group_name_H-M   'P 1'
#
loop_
_entity.id
_entity.type
_entity.pdbx_description
1 polymer ?
#
loop_
_entity_poly.entity_id
_entity_poly.type
_entity_poly.pdbx_seq_one_letter_code
_entity_poly.pdbx_strand_id
1 'polypeptide(L)'
;MILYIRFKEFIVKKILLFLGTTATIAFASNGAVLLEKKCASCHMLEAPEFHQIPTLKAPPMDSIVFHINLAMQDEKKKKVFIADYVLNPDVSKTVCESNKVAKYGVMPSQKGQVTKEELALIAIEMLAKYPHPKFVVMIKEMLSNDKMKALQTSPFLVNSEGLPHMTKLLVQNWDKSALGLAKEQKEKLLVVRKETISGVQAIKKQLQLLEGEVAEAMIDREDPKSVEENLYKIAKLKVEATKIHLKCIAETTAILSEEQVAFLLPFWE
;
A
#
# COMPACT_ATOMS: atom_id res chain seq x y z
N MET A 1 -34.20 57.65 58.54
CA MET A 1 -34.60 56.23 58.52
C MET A 1 -36.07 56.06 58.06
N ILE A 2 -36.52 56.75 57.01
CA ILE A 2 -37.84 56.54 56.36
C ILE A 2 -37.69 56.98 54.89
N LEU A 3 -36.69 56.45 54.17
CA LEU A 3 -36.46 56.80 52.76
C LEU A 3 -35.90 55.62 51.95
N TYR A 4 -36.20 54.39 52.39
CA TYR A 4 -35.62 53.17 51.81
C TYR A 4 -36.63 52.04 51.57
N ILE A 5 -37.93 52.34 51.64
CA ILE A 5 -38.99 51.34 51.49
C ILE A 5 -40.12 51.99 50.68
N ARG A 6 -39.99 52.04 49.35
CA ARG A 6 -41.11 52.12 48.38
C ARG A 6 -40.72 52.30 46.90
N PHE A 7 -39.46 52.17 46.53
CA PHE A 7 -39.02 52.26 45.12
C PHE A 7 -38.35 50.97 44.60
N LYS A 8 -38.77 49.80 45.11
CA LYS A 8 -38.14 48.51 44.78
C LYS A 8 -39.05 47.45 44.15
N GLU A 9 -40.34 47.75 43.91
CA GLU A 9 -41.30 46.72 43.48
C GLU A 9 -41.96 46.89 42.11
N PHE A 10 -41.68 47.96 41.34
CA PHE A 10 -42.46 48.22 40.12
C PHE A 10 -41.73 48.18 38.78
N ILE A 11 -40.39 48.02 38.73
CA ILE A 11 -39.65 48.08 37.44
C ILE A 11 -38.90 46.78 37.08
N VAL A 12 -38.74 45.82 37.99
CA VAL A 12 -37.99 44.56 37.71
C VAL A 12 -38.95 43.38 37.52
N LYS A 13 -40.01 43.55 36.72
CA LYS A 13 -40.95 42.48 36.34
C LYS A 13 -41.13 42.33 34.83
N LYS A 14 -40.14 42.80 34.05
CA LYS A 14 -40.11 42.70 32.58
C LYS A 14 -38.70 42.52 31.99
N ILE A 15 -37.83 41.78 32.68
CA ILE A 15 -36.66 41.17 32.03
C ILE A 15 -37.05 39.72 31.75
N LEU A 16 -37.95 39.60 30.76
CA LEU A 16 -38.22 38.37 30.07
C LEU A 16 -37.02 38.13 29.14
N LEU A 17 -36.38 36.97 29.31
CA LEU A 17 -35.98 36.10 28.21
C LEU A 17 -35.11 36.74 27.10
N PHE A 18 -33.79 36.71 27.26
CA PHE A 18 -32.87 36.54 26.12
C PHE A 18 -31.62 35.77 26.59
N LEU A 19 -31.82 34.53 27.03
CA LEU A 19 -30.78 33.51 26.93
C LEU A 19 -30.64 33.19 25.44
N GLY A 20 -29.80 33.96 24.75
CA GLY A 20 -29.31 33.60 23.43
C GLY A 20 -28.39 32.41 23.58
N THR A 21 -28.96 31.21 23.64
CA THR A 21 -28.24 29.99 23.28
C THR A 21 -27.87 30.13 21.81
N THR A 22 -26.64 30.54 21.53
CA THR A 22 -26.01 30.25 20.25
C THR A 22 -25.92 28.74 20.16
N ALA A 23 -26.98 28.12 19.64
CA ALA A 23 -26.91 26.77 19.14
C ALA A 23 -25.90 26.82 18.00
N THR A 24 -24.64 26.48 18.30
CA THR A 24 -23.74 25.95 17.29
C THR A 24 -24.42 24.71 16.75
N ILE A 25 -25.18 24.89 15.66
CA ILE A 25 -25.61 23.80 14.82
C ILE A 25 -24.30 23.15 14.38
N ALA A 26 -23.97 22.02 15.00
CA ALA A 26 -22.97 21.13 14.46
C ALA A 26 -23.51 20.71 13.09
N PHE A 27 -22.99 21.33 12.03
CA PHE A 27 -23.17 20.81 10.69
C PHE A 27 -22.58 19.39 10.72
N ALA A 28 -23.45 18.38 10.75
CA ALA A 28 -23.06 17.02 10.43
C ALA A 28 -22.29 17.11 9.11
N SER A 29 -21.03 16.65 9.13
CA SER A 29 -20.07 16.92 8.07
C SER A 29 -20.62 16.47 6.71
N ASN A 30 -20.80 17.44 5.83
CA ASN A 30 -21.02 17.24 4.39
C ASN A 30 -19.95 16.34 3.72
N GLY A 31 -18.87 15.98 4.40
CA GLY A 31 -17.80 15.09 3.93
C GLY A 31 -18.31 13.77 3.36
N ALA A 32 -19.18 13.03 4.07
CA ALA A 32 -19.75 11.77 3.58
C ALA A 32 -20.54 11.94 2.27
N VAL A 33 -21.41 12.95 2.21
CA VAL A 33 -22.22 13.27 1.02
C VAL A 33 -21.33 13.72 -0.14
N LEU A 34 -20.29 14.52 0.15
CA LEU A 34 -19.32 14.96 -0.85
C LEU A 34 -18.50 13.78 -1.39
N LEU A 35 -18.04 12.88 -0.51
CA LEU A 35 -17.28 11.69 -0.88
C LEU A 35 -18.10 10.79 -1.81
N GLU A 36 -19.35 10.51 -1.44
CA GLU A 36 -20.27 9.73 -2.28
C GLU A 36 -20.48 10.40 -3.64
N LYS A 37 -20.87 11.67 -3.64
CA LYS A 37 -21.19 12.41 -4.87
C LYS A 37 -19.99 12.58 -5.80
N LYS A 38 -18.79 12.78 -5.27
CA LYS A 38 -17.60 13.16 -6.06
C LYS A 38 -16.69 11.97 -6.38
N CYS A 39 -16.69 10.92 -5.56
CA CYS A 39 -15.72 9.82 -5.69
C CYS A 39 -16.35 8.46 -6.02
N ALA A 40 -17.64 8.22 -5.69
CA ALA A 40 -18.27 6.92 -5.88
C ALA A 40 -18.50 6.54 -7.37
N SER A 41 -18.42 7.52 -8.28
CA SER A 41 -18.52 7.25 -9.72
C SER A 41 -17.37 6.40 -10.25
N CYS A 42 -16.22 6.42 -9.56
CA CYS A 42 -15.03 5.66 -9.93
C CYS A 42 -14.61 4.68 -8.84
N HIS A 43 -14.60 5.12 -7.58
CA HIS A 43 -14.09 4.35 -6.46
C HIS A 43 -15.20 3.57 -5.77
N MET A 44 -14.94 2.29 -5.50
CA MET A 44 -15.78 1.50 -4.61
C MET A 44 -15.61 2.02 -3.18
N LEU A 45 -16.72 2.46 -2.57
CA LEU A 45 -16.75 2.98 -1.19
C LEU A 45 -17.04 1.89 -0.15
N GLU A 46 -17.46 0.70 -0.58
CA GLU A 46 -17.59 -0.47 0.28
C GLU A 46 -16.36 -1.36 0.18
N ALA A 47 -16.12 -2.18 1.20
CA ALA A 47 -15.04 -3.15 1.16
C ALA A 47 -15.31 -4.19 0.05
N PRO A 48 -14.43 -4.34 -0.96
CA PRO A 48 -14.64 -5.31 -2.02
C PRO A 48 -14.46 -6.73 -1.50
N GLU A 49 -15.21 -7.66 -2.10
CA GLU A 49 -14.94 -9.09 -2.00
C GLU A 49 -13.75 -9.47 -2.90
N PHE A 50 -13.01 -10.53 -2.54
CA PHE A 50 -11.75 -10.91 -3.19
C PHE A 50 -11.85 -11.04 -4.72
N HIS A 51 -12.91 -11.69 -5.21
CA HIS A 51 -13.13 -11.94 -6.63
C HIS A 51 -13.44 -10.67 -7.44
N GLN A 52 -13.79 -9.56 -6.78
CA GLN A 52 -14.10 -8.29 -7.43
C GLN A 52 -12.84 -7.47 -7.72
N ILE A 53 -11.80 -7.60 -6.88
CA ILE A 53 -10.58 -6.78 -6.98
C ILE A 53 -9.93 -6.82 -8.39
N PRO A 54 -9.82 -7.97 -9.08
CA PRO A 54 -9.22 -8.01 -10.42
C PRO A 54 -9.98 -7.21 -11.47
N THR A 55 -11.31 -7.06 -11.34
CA THR A 55 -12.18 -6.44 -12.35
C THR A 55 -12.42 -4.94 -12.13
N LEU A 56 -12.02 -4.40 -10.97
CA LEU A 56 -12.16 -2.98 -10.67
C LEU A 56 -11.36 -2.11 -11.65
N LYS A 57 -11.98 -1.03 -12.12
CA LYS A 57 -11.35 -0.03 -13.00
C LYS A 57 -10.57 1.04 -12.24
N ALA A 58 -10.86 1.23 -10.96
CA ALA A 58 -10.16 2.11 -10.06
C ALA A 58 -9.92 1.39 -8.72
N PRO A 59 -8.90 1.79 -7.93
CA PRO A 59 -8.68 1.19 -6.63
C PRO A 59 -9.86 1.49 -5.69
N PRO A 60 -10.29 0.53 -4.85
CA PRO A 60 -11.30 0.78 -3.82
C PRO A 60 -10.76 1.79 -2.78
N MET A 61 -11.65 2.55 -2.14
CA MET A 61 -11.26 3.61 -1.21
C MET A 61 -10.45 3.07 -0.03
N ASP A 62 -10.82 1.88 0.44
CA ASP A 62 -10.06 1.09 1.41
C ASP A 62 -8.58 0.92 1.04
N SER A 63 -8.30 0.55 -0.21
CA SER A 63 -6.92 0.35 -0.68
C SER A 63 -6.16 1.67 -0.74
N ILE A 64 -6.81 2.76 -1.16
CA ILE A 64 -6.19 4.08 -1.23
C ILE A 64 -5.73 4.52 0.16
N VAL A 65 -6.63 4.50 1.14
CA VAL A 65 -6.30 4.96 2.49
C VAL A 65 -5.33 4.02 3.20
N PHE A 66 -5.40 2.70 2.93
CA PHE A 66 -4.40 1.76 3.40
C PHE A 66 -2.97 2.14 2.96
N HIS A 67 -2.74 2.43 1.68
CA HIS A 67 -1.40 2.80 1.20
C HIS A 67 -0.96 4.19 1.68
N ILE A 68 -1.90 5.14 1.84
CA ILE A 68 -1.60 6.45 2.45
C ILE A 68 -1.10 6.25 3.89
N ASN A 69 -1.75 5.40 4.67
CA ASN A 69 -1.37 5.12 6.06
C ASN A 69 -0.02 4.40 6.18
N LEU A 70 0.35 3.58 5.18
CA LEU A 70 1.68 2.98 5.12
C LEU A 70 2.76 4.01 4.78
N ALA A 71 2.50 4.89 3.82
CA ALA A 71 3.48 5.87 3.35
C ALA A 71 3.67 7.07 4.28
N MET A 72 2.64 7.42 5.06
CA MET A 72 2.61 8.68 5.83
C MET A 72 1.92 8.47 7.17
N GLN A 73 2.57 8.88 8.26
CA GLN A 73 1.96 8.83 9.61
C GLN A 73 1.23 10.12 9.99
N ASP A 74 1.72 11.28 9.51
CA ASP A 74 1.15 12.59 9.87
C ASP A 74 -0.18 12.88 9.16
N GLU A 75 -1.25 13.02 9.94
CA GLU A 75 -2.61 13.28 9.46
C GLU A 75 -2.75 14.57 8.62
N LYS A 76 -2.00 15.63 8.94
CA LYS A 76 -2.06 16.88 8.16
C LYS A 76 -1.43 16.67 6.79
N LYS A 77 -0.30 15.97 6.74
CA LYS A 77 0.37 15.61 5.47
C LYS A 77 -0.51 14.70 4.61
N LYS A 78 -1.24 13.74 5.20
CA LYS A 78 -2.20 12.91 4.46
C LYS A 78 -3.28 13.75 3.78
N LYS A 79 -3.88 14.70 4.51
CA LYS A 79 -4.93 15.59 3.95
C LYS A 79 -4.41 16.48 2.83
N VAL A 80 -3.21 17.05 3.01
CA VAL A 80 -2.54 17.84 1.98
C VAL A 80 -2.23 17.00 0.74
N PHE A 81 -1.74 15.77 0.93
CA PHE A 81 -1.47 14.82 -0.15
C PHE A 81 -2.74 14.48 -0.93
N ILE A 82 -3.83 14.11 -0.25
CA ILE A 82 -5.11 13.78 -0.90
C ILE A 82 -5.59 14.96 -1.76
N ALA A 83 -5.60 16.18 -1.19
CA ALA A 83 -6.07 17.35 -1.91
C ALA A 83 -5.19 17.70 -3.13
N ASP A 84 -3.86 17.64 -3.00
CA ASP A 84 -2.97 17.89 -4.13
C ASP A 84 -3.09 16.81 -5.21
N TYR A 85 -3.10 15.54 -4.81
CA TYR A 85 -3.14 14.43 -5.77
C TYR A 85 -4.46 14.40 -6.55
N VAL A 86 -5.61 14.70 -5.93
CA VAL A 86 -6.89 14.74 -6.65
C VAL A 86 -6.94 15.88 -7.68
N LEU A 87 -6.30 17.01 -7.40
CA LEU A 87 -6.28 18.17 -8.30
C LEU A 87 -5.17 18.08 -9.36
N ASN A 88 -4.01 17.55 -9.00
CA ASN A 88 -2.81 17.48 -9.82
C ASN A 88 -2.17 16.08 -9.73
N PRO A 89 -2.89 15.03 -10.15
CA PRO A 89 -2.42 13.65 -10.06
C PRO A 89 -1.24 13.44 -10.99
N ASP A 90 -0.23 12.73 -10.49
CA ASP A 90 1.00 12.44 -11.23
C ASP A 90 1.61 11.13 -10.72
N VAL A 91 2.15 10.32 -11.63
CA VAL A 91 2.76 9.04 -11.29
C VAL A 91 3.90 9.20 -10.28
N SER A 92 4.66 10.29 -10.35
CA SER A 92 5.80 10.52 -9.46
C SER A 92 5.39 10.88 -8.04
N LYS A 93 4.12 11.25 -7.81
CA LYS A 93 3.57 11.62 -6.49
C LYS A 93 2.83 10.48 -5.81
N THR A 94 2.45 9.43 -6.53
CA THR A 94 1.59 8.39 -5.98
C THR A 94 2.27 7.64 -4.82
N VAL A 95 1.49 7.35 -3.78
CA VAL A 95 1.93 6.49 -2.67
C VAL A 95 1.82 5.01 -3.03
N CYS A 96 1.03 4.66 -4.05
CA CYS A 96 0.86 3.29 -4.51
C CYS A 96 2.09 2.80 -5.29
N GLU A 97 2.27 1.49 -5.36
CA GLU A 97 3.34 0.88 -6.14
C GLU A 97 3.10 1.02 -7.65
N SER A 98 4.18 1.08 -8.45
CA SER A 98 4.12 1.25 -9.90
C SER A 98 3.26 0.21 -10.62
N ASN A 99 3.17 -1.03 -10.11
CA ASN A 99 2.28 -2.04 -10.70
C ASN A 99 0.78 -1.74 -10.50
N LYS A 100 0.42 -0.97 -9.45
CA LYS A 100 -0.95 -0.46 -9.27
C LYS A 100 -1.25 0.65 -10.27
N VAL A 101 -0.27 1.51 -10.55
CA VAL A 101 -0.36 2.53 -11.61
C VAL A 101 -0.49 1.86 -12.98
N ALA A 102 0.29 0.81 -13.26
CA ALA A 102 0.17 0.06 -14.49
C ALA A 102 -1.23 -0.59 -14.67
N LYS A 103 -1.87 -0.99 -13.57
CA LYS A 103 -3.22 -1.58 -13.59
C LYS A 103 -4.33 -0.53 -13.75
N TYR A 104 -4.32 0.51 -12.90
CA TYR A 104 -5.43 1.46 -12.78
C TYR A 104 -5.21 2.77 -13.54
N GLY A 105 -3.99 3.02 -14.02
CA GLY A 105 -3.57 4.31 -14.51
C GLY A 105 -3.35 5.34 -13.41
N VAL A 106 -3.10 6.57 -13.83
CA VAL A 106 -3.10 7.75 -12.96
C VAL A 106 -4.54 8.27 -12.85
N MET A 107 -4.95 8.71 -11.66
CA MET A 107 -6.29 9.28 -11.44
C MET A 107 -6.50 10.47 -12.38
N PRO A 108 -7.68 10.62 -13.02
CA PRO A 108 -7.99 11.83 -13.78
C PRO A 108 -8.09 13.04 -12.85
N SER A 109 -7.49 14.17 -13.25
CA SER A 109 -7.59 15.42 -12.48
C SER A 109 -9.05 15.83 -12.28
N GLN A 110 -9.41 16.20 -11.04
CA GLN A 110 -10.73 16.71 -10.69
C GLN A 110 -10.76 18.24 -10.60
N LYS A 111 -9.76 18.93 -11.17
CA LYS A 111 -9.71 20.40 -11.19
C LYS A 111 -10.94 20.95 -11.90
N GLY A 112 -11.64 21.88 -11.23
CA GLY A 112 -12.91 22.44 -11.70
C GLY A 112 -14.14 21.59 -11.40
N GLN A 113 -13.98 20.32 -11.00
CA GLN A 113 -15.07 19.44 -10.58
C GLN A 113 -15.24 19.37 -9.06
N VAL A 114 -14.16 19.63 -8.32
CA VAL A 114 -14.14 19.69 -6.85
C VAL A 114 -13.27 20.86 -6.38
N THR A 115 -13.72 21.53 -5.33
CA THR A 115 -13.02 22.66 -4.70
C THR A 115 -12.04 22.18 -3.62
N LYS A 116 -11.11 23.05 -3.20
CA LYS A 116 -10.15 22.70 -2.13
C LYS A 116 -10.86 22.51 -0.79
N GLU A 117 -11.91 23.29 -0.54
CA GLU A 117 -12.73 23.24 0.67
C GLU A 117 -13.52 21.93 0.73
N GLU A 118 -14.12 21.51 -0.38
CA GLU A 118 -14.76 20.18 -0.48
C GLU A 118 -13.73 19.05 -0.28
N LEU A 119 -12.53 19.16 -0.87
CA LEU A 119 -11.48 18.16 -0.70
C LEU A 119 -10.98 18.05 0.73
N ALA A 120 -10.94 19.14 1.49
CA ALA A 120 -10.58 19.08 2.91
C ALA A 120 -11.58 18.24 3.71
N LEU A 121 -12.87 18.39 3.41
CA LEU A 121 -13.97 17.64 4.05
C LEU A 121 -13.99 16.17 3.61
N ILE A 122 -13.79 15.93 2.31
CA ILE A 122 -13.64 14.57 1.76
C ILE A 122 -12.44 13.86 2.39
N ALA A 123 -11.29 14.52 2.52
CA ALA A 123 -10.10 13.91 3.10
C ALA A 123 -10.30 13.56 4.59
N ILE A 124 -11.01 14.39 5.35
CA ILE A 124 -11.39 14.09 6.74
C ILE A 124 -12.26 12.83 6.78
N GLU A 125 -13.29 12.77 5.95
CA GLU A 125 -14.20 11.61 5.89
C GLU A 125 -13.46 10.34 5.48
N MET A 126 -12.64 10.40 4.43
CA MET A 126 -11.85 9.29 3.92
C MET A 126 -10.94 8.70 5.01
N LEU A 127 -10.19 9.55 5.71
CA LEU A 127 -9.24 9.11 6.73
C LEU A 127 -9.93 8.63 8.01
N ALA A 128 -11.14 9.11 8.30
CA ALA A 128 -11.92 8.66 9.45
C ALA A 128 -12.59 7.29 9.20
N LYS A 129 -13.07 7.06 7.97
CA LYS A 129 -13.87 5.87 7.62
C LYS A 129 -13.03 4.68 7.13
N TYR A 130 -11.92 4.94 6.44
CA TYR A 130 -11.15 3.90 5.75
C TYR A 130 -9.73 3.72 6.35
N PRO A 131 -9.13 2.52 6.18
CA PRO A 131 -9.75 1.30 5.68
C PRO A 131 -10.74 0.72 6.70
N HIS A 132 -11.83 0.13 6.20
CA HIS A 132 -12.76 -0.66 6.98
C HIS A 132 -12.03 -1.83 7.65
N PRO A 133 -12.39 -2.20 8.90
CA PRO A 133 -11.77 -3.32 9.61
C PRO A 133 -11.81 -4.64 8.83
N LYS A 134 -12.93 -4.94 8.14
CA LYS A 134 -13.06 -6.16 7.31
C LYS A 134 -12.03 -6.19 6.18
N PHE A 135 -11.76 -5.04 5.54
CA PHE A 135 -10.73 -4.94 4.51
C PHE A 135 -9.32 -5.18 5.09
N VAL A 136 -9.02 -4.63 6.27
CA VAL A 136 -7.73 -4.85 6.94
C VAL A 136 -7.52 -6.32 7.28
N VAL A 137 -8.54 -7.01 7.79
CA VAL A 137 -8.48 -8.45 8.06
C VAL A 137 -8.23 -9.22 6.76
N MET A 138 -9.00 -8.94 5.72
CA MET A 138 -8.83 -9.59 4.41
C MET A 138 -7.42 -9.39 3.85
N ILE A 139 -6.89 -8.17 3.86
CA ILE A 139 -5.54 -7.89 3.37
C ILE A 139 -4.49 -8.59 4.22
N LYS A 140 -4.63 -8.61 5.55
CA LYS A 140 -3.69 -9.34 6.42
C LYS A 140 -3.70 -10.85 6.14
N GLU A 141 -4.87 -11.42 5.94
CA GLU A 141 -5.00 -12.84 5.56
C GLU A 141 -4.36 -13.10 4.20
N MET A 142 -4.62 -12.25 3.20
CA MET A 142 -3.98 -12.34 1.88
C MET A 142 -2.45 -12.27 1.99
N LEU A 143 -1.93 -11.31 2.75
CA LEU A 143 -0.48 -11.15 2.96
C LEU A 143 0.12 -12.36 3.68
N SER A 144 -0.57 -12.93 4.67
CA SER A 144 -0.14 -14.15 5.36
C SER A 144 -0.10 -15.35 4.42
N ASN A 145 -1.16 -15.54 3.62
CA ASN A 145 -1.24 -16.62 2.64
C ASN A 145 -0.17 -16.48 1.55
N ASP A 146 0.07 -15.25 1.08
CA ASP A 146 1.13 -14.95 0.12
C ASP A 146 2.53 -15.21 0.71
N LYS A 147 2.78 -14.84 1.97
CA LYS A 147 4.03 -15.16 2.68
C LYS A 147 4.24 -16.68 2.78
N MET A 148 3.22 -17.42 3.19
CA MET A 148 3.28 -18.90 3.26
C MET A 148 3.53 -19.53 1.90
N LYS A 149 2.84 -19.07 0.86
CA LYS A 149 3.04 -19.53 -0.51
C LYS A 149 4.43 -19.19 -1.04
N ALA A 150 4.94 -18.01 -0.72
CA ALA A 150 6.29 -17.60 -1.08
C ALA A 150 7.35 -18.48 -0.41
N LEU A 151 7.16 -18.84 0.87
CA LEU A 151 8.02 -19.79 1.58
C LEU A 151 8.01 -21.17 0.92
N GLN A 152 6.82 -21.72 0.65
CA GLN A 152 6.65 -23.06 0.06
C GLN A 152 7.24 -23.16 -1.35
N THR A 153 7.13 -22.09 -2.14
CA THR A 153 7.53 -22.10 -3.56
C THR A 153 8.88 -21.40 -3.80
N SER A 154 9.61 -21.09 -2.73
CA SER A 154 10.89 -20.39 -2.81
C SER A 154 11.95 -21.27 -3.47
N PRO A 155 12.63 -20.77 -4.51
CA PRO A 155 13.78 -21.47 -5.07
C PRO A 155 15.05 -21.28 -4.23
N PHE A 156 15.01 -20.47 -3.16
CA PHE A 156 16.19 -20.08 -2.39
C PHE A 156 16.36 -20.96 -1.15
N LEU A 157 17.61 -21.25 -0.80
CA LEU A 157 17.96 -21.89 0.46
C LEU A 157 17.82 -20.92 1.64
N VAL A 158 18.31 -19.69 1.47
CA VAL A 158 18.18 -18.63 2.48
C VAL A 158 16.99 -17.76 2.10
N ASN A 159 15.89 -17.93 2.83
CA ASN A 159 14.65 -17.18 2.63
C ASN A 159 14.30 -16.40 3.92
N SER A 160 15.19 -15.47 4.28
CA SER A 160 15.04 -14.60 5.45
C SER A 160 14.33 -13.32 5.06
N GLU A 161 13.43 -12.81 5.92
CA GLU A 161 12.83 -11.48 5.75
C GLU A 161 13.87 -10.36 5.69
N GLY A 162 15.08 -10.58 6.21
CA GLY A 162 16.20 -9.62 6.11
C GLY A 162 16.87 -9.53 4.73
N LEU A 163 16.53 -10.40 3.77
CA LEU A 163 17.10 -10.36 2.42
C LEU A 163 16.11 -9.72 1.43
N PRO A 164 16.38 -8.50 0.93
CA PRO A 164 15.42 -7.79 0.11
C PRO A 164 15.27 -8.41 -1.28
N HIS A 165 14.04 -8.44 -1.78
CA HIS A 165 13.78 -8.79 -3.17
C HIS A 165 13.99 -7.55 -4.08
N MET A 166 15.26 -7.13 -4.26
CA MET A 166 15.64 -5.87 -4.95
C MET A 166 14.95 -5.66 -6.30
N THR A 167 14.88 -6.73 -7.11
CA THR A 167 14.20 -6.73 -8.41
C THR A 167 12.72 -6.30 -8.33
N LYS A 168 12.02 -6.67 -7.25
CA LYS A 168 10.61 -6.34 -7.01
C LYS A 168 10.49 -4.91 -6.47
N LEU A 169 11.31 -4.58 -5.48
CA LEU A 169 11.36 -3.25 -4.84
C LEU A 169 11.59 -2.13 -5.84
N LEU A 170 12.56 -2.32 -6.73
CA LEU A 170 12.85 -1.36 -7.79
C LEU A 170 11.65 -1.19 -8.71
N VAL A 171 11.09 -2.28 -9.24
CA VAL A 171 9.94 -2.18 -10.15
C VAL A 171 8.72 -1.56 -9.49
N GLN A 172 8.54 -1.72 -8.18
CA GLN A 172 7.43 -1.09 -7.45
C GLN A 172 7.62 0.40 -7.20
N ASN A 173 8.84 0.93 -7.28
CA ASN A 173 9.17 2.30 -6.89
C ASN A 173 9.88 3.11 -7.98
N TRP A 174 10.16 2.50 -9.14
CA TRP A 174 10.99 3.06 -10.21
C TRP A 174 10.51 4.39 -10.79
N ASP A 175 9.20 4.62 -10.78
CA ASP A 175 8.58 5.84 -11.33
C ASP A 175 8.49 6.97 -10.31
N LYS A 176 8.87 6.73 -9.05
CA LYS A 176 8.82 7.72 -7.99
C LYS A 176 9.94 8.73 -8.17
N SER A 177 9.59 10.02 -8.17
CA SER A 177 10.57 11.12 -8.23
C SER A 177 11.57 11.04 -7.07
N ALA A 178 11.12 10.63 -5.90
CA ALA A 178 11.94 10.48 -4.70
C ALA A 178 13.05 9.41 -4.83
N LEU A 179 12.85 8.37 -5.65
CA LEU A 179 13.92 7.40 -5.95
C LEU A 179 14.91 7.95 -6.99
N GLY A 180 14.46 8.84 -7.88
CA GLY A 180 15.35 9.67 -8.70
C GLY A 180 16.34 8.91 -9.59
N LEU A 181 15.97 7.74 -10.12
CA LEU A 181 16.88 6.92 -10.92
C LEU A 181 17.29 7.63 -12.23
N ALA A 182 18.60 7.83 -12.42
CA ALA A 182 19.15 8.32 -13.67
C ALA A 182 18.98 7.29 -14.80
N LYS A 183 18.93 7.76 -16.05
CA LYS A 183 18.76 6.88 -17.23
C LYS A 183 19.83 5.76 -17.29
N GLU A 184 21.08 6.08 -16.98
CA GLU A 184 22.15 5.10 -16.96
C GLU A 184 21.98 4.04 -15.84
N GLN A 185 21.54 4.46 -14.65
CA GLN A 185 21.22 3.52 -13.57
C GLN A 185 20.09 2.58 -14.00
N LYS A 186 19.04 3.14 -14.61
CA LYS A 186 17.90 2.40 -15.16
C LYS A 186 18.35 1.29 -16.13
N GLU A 187 19.24 1.62 -17.06
CA GLU A 187 19.79 0.66 -18.03
C GLU A 187 20.60 -0.46 -17.35
N LYS A 188 21.48 -0.13 -16.40
CA LYS A 188 22.26 -1.12 -15.63
C LYS A 188 21.36 -2.04 -14.80
N LEU A 189 20.36 -1.48 -14.12
CA LEU A 189 19.40 -2.24 -13.29
C LEU A 189 18.56 -3.21 -14.13
N LEU A 190 18.23 -2.86 -15.38
CA LEU A 190 17.52 -3.77 -16.28
C LEU A 190 18.36 -4.98 -16.66
N VAL A 191 19.69 -4.82 -16.82
CA VAL A 191 20.62 -5.93 -17.05
C VAL A 191 20.65 -6.86 -15.85
N VAL A 192 20.90 -6.32 -14.65
CA VAL A 192 20.91 -7.09 -13.38
C VAL A 192 19.59 -7.85 -13.20
N ARG A 193 18.46 -7.18 -13.43
CA ARG A 193 17.13 -7.80 -13.36
C ARG A 193 16.98 -8.94 -14.36
N LYS A 194 17.37 -8.74 -15.62
CA LYS A 194 17.24 -9.76 -16.67
C LYS A 194 18.06 -11.01 -16.34
N GLU A 195 19.30 -10.83 -15.92
CA GLU A 195 20.19 -11.94 -15.53
C GLU A 195 19.64 -12.68 -14.31
N THR A 196 19.25 -11.94 -13.27
CA THR A 196 18.69 -12.51 -12.03
C THR A 196 17.44 -13.33 -12.30
N ILE A 197 16.46 -12.74 -13.01
CA ILE A 197 15.19 -13.42 -13.30
C ILE A 197 15.44 -14.66 -14.16
N SER A 198 16.25 -14.55 -15.22
CA SER A 198 16.50 -15.68 -16.12
C SER A 198 17.20 -16.83 -15.41
N GLY A 199 18.22 -16.52 -14.59
CA GLY A 199 18.96 -17.52 -13.81
C GLY A 199 18.08 -18.22 -12.77
N VAL A 200 17.32 -17.45 -11.98
CA VAL A 200 16.40 -18.02 -10.98
C VAL A 200 15.28 -18.82 -11.63
N GLN A 201 14.72 -18.37 -12.77
CA GLN A 201 13.67 -19.10 -13.48
C GLN A 201 14.16 -20.44 -14.04
N ALA A 202 15.39 -20.50 -14.56
CA ALA A 202 15.98 -21.75 -15.04
C ALA A 202 16.15 -22.76 -13.90
N ILE A 203 16.63 -22.31 -12.73
CA ILE A 203 16.76 -23.15 -11.53
C ILE A 203 15.38 -23.59 -11.02
N LYS A 204 14.41 -22.67 -10.97
CA LYS A 204 13.05 -22.96 -10.48
C LYS A 204 12.39 -24.10 -11.28
N LYS A 205 12.56 -24.13 -12.59
CA LYS A 205 12.04 -25.23 -13.43
C LYS A 205 12.66 -26.58 -13.07
N GLN A 206 13.97 -26.60 -12.84
CA GLN A 206 14.67 -27.84 -12.43
C GLN A 206 14.25 -28.29 -11.04
N LEU A 207 14.11 -27.36 -10.09
CA LEU A 207 13.60 -27.65 -8.74
C LEU A 207 12.20 -28.24 -8.79
N GLN A 208 11.29 -27.67 -9.60
CA GLN A 208 9.92 -28.18 -9.71
C GLN A 208 9.87 -29.64 -10.21
N LEU A 209 10.73 -30.01 -11.16
CA LEU A 209 10.83 -31.39 -11.64
C LEU A 209 11.34 -32.31 -10.54
N LEU A 210 12.48 -31.98 -9.91
CA LEU A 210 13.10 -32.82 -8.88
C LEU A 210 12.22 -32.94 -7.63
N GLU A 211 11.62 -31.85 -7.16
CA GLU A 211 10.69 -31.88 -6.02
C GLU A 211 9.42 -32.70 -6.34
N GLY A 212 8.97 -32.69 -7.60
CA GLY A 212 7.91 -33.55 -8.10
C GLY A 212 8.29 -35.03 -8.06
N GLU A 213 9.45 -35.40 -8.61
CA GLU A 213 9.96 -36.79 -8.58
C GLU A 213 10.09 -37.32 -7.14
N VAL A 214 10.59 -36.49 -6.22
CA VAL A 214 10.68 -36.87 -4.79
C VAL A 214 9.28 -37.11 -4.21
N ALA A 215 8.32 -36.22 -4.50
CA ALA A 215 6.95 -36.37 -4.00
C ALA A 215 6.26 -37.61 -4.56
N GLU A 216 6.40 -37.89 -5.85
CA GLU A 216 5.85 -39.06 -6.53
C GLU A 216 6.40 -40.36 -5.94
N ALA A 217 7.73 -40.48 -5.78
CA ALA A 217 8.35 -41.66 -5.17
C ALA A 217 7.83 -41.93 -3.74
N MET A 218 7.59 -40.87 -2.95
CA MET A 218 7.04 -41.01 -1.59
C MET A 218 5.54 -41.38 -1.59
N ILE A 219 4.77 -40.91 -2.56
CA ILE A 219 3.37 -41.32 -2.76
C ILE A 219 3.30 -42.81 -3.12
N ASP A 220 4.21 -43.26 -3.98
CA ASP A 220 4.33 -44.65 -4.43
C ASP A 220 4.99 -45.57 -3.39
N ARG A 221 5.38 -45.00 -2.24
CA ARG A 221 5.97 -45.70 -1.08
C ARG A 221 7.29 -46.40 -1.42
N GLU A 222 8.08 -45.80 -2.31
CA GLU A 222 9.45 -46.24 -2.56
C GLU A 222 10.34 -46.08 -1.32
N ASP A 223 11.49 -46.76 -1.31
CA ASP A 223 12.49 -46.59 -0.25
C ASP A 223 13.00 -45.13 -0.27
N PRO A 224 12.98 -44.37 0.84
CA PRO A 224 13.52 -43.01 0.91
C PRO A 224 14.97 -42.85 0.42
N LYS A 225 15.76 -43.93 0.38
CA LYS A 225 17.09 -43.92 -0.24
C LYS A 225 17.06 -43.71 -1.76
N SER A 226 15.97 -44.07 -2.45
CA SER A 226 15.84 -43.89 -3.90
C SER A 226 15.91 -42.41 -4.31
N VAL A 227 15.52 -41.50 -3.42
CA VAL A 227 15.47 -40.06 -3.68
C VAL A 227 16.67 -39.28 -3.13
N GLU A 228 17.64 -39.93 -2.48
CA GLU A 228 18.76 -39.26 -1.81
C GLU A 228 19.59 -38.39 -2.77
N GLU A 229 19.85 -38.87 -3.99
CA GLU A 229 20.56 -38.10 -5.02
C GLU A 229 19.77 -36.84 -5.43
N ASN A 230 18.44 -36.96 -5.53
CA ASN A 230 17.56 -35.84 -5.85
C ASN A 230 17.56 -34.79 -4.74
N LEU A 231 17.60 -35.19 -3.47
CA LEU A 231 17.72 -34.27 -2.34
C LEU A 231 19.03 -33.45 -2.41
N TYR A 232 20.16 -34.08 -2.74
CA TYR A 232 21.42 -33.36 -2.93
C TYR A 232 21.39 -32.40 -4.12
N LYS A 233 20.78 -32.80 -5.24
CA LYS A 233 20.59 -31.92 -6.41
C LYS A 233 19.72 -30.71 -6.06
N ILE A 234 18.61 -30.91 -5.35
CA ILE A 234 17.73 -29.85 -4.87
C ILE A 234 18.50 -28.88 -3.97
N ALA A 235 19.23 -29.39 -2.98
CA ALA A 235 20.02 -28.55 -2.08
C ALA A 235 21.06 -27.70 -2.84
N LYS A 236 21.79 -28.30 -3.78
CA LYS A 236 22.75 -27.60 -4.64
C LYS A 236 22.08 -26.50 -5.46
N LEU A 237 20.95 -26.79 -6.10
CA LEU A 237 20.19 -25.80 -6.89
C LEU A 237 19.69 -24.64 -6.03
N LYS A 238 19.19 -24.90 -4.81
CA LYS A 238 18.76 -23.84 -3.88
C LYS A 238 19.93 -22.97 -3.41
N VAL A 239 21.12 -23.55 -3.22
CA VAL A 239 22.36 -22.79 -2.97
C VAL A 239 22.68 -21.87 -4.15
N GLU A 240 22.66 -22.38 -5.38
CA GLU A 240 22.96 -21.57 -6.58
C GLU A 240 21.94 -20.45 -6.79
N ALA A 241 20.64 -20.71 -6.59
CA ALA A 241 19.62 -19.67 -6.62
C ALA A 241 19.88 -18.58 -5.57
N THR A 242 20.29 -18.97 -4.35
CA THR A 242 20.62 -18.02 -3.28
C THR A 242 21.81 -17.16 -3.67
N LYS A 243 22.86 -17.73 -4.28
CA LYS A 243 24.00 -16.97 -4.79
C LYS A 243 23.59 -15.94 -5.85
N ILE A 244 22.69 -16.31 -6.76
CA ILE A 244 22.13 -15.36 -7.76
C ILE A 244 21.38 -14.22 -7.06
N HIS A 245 20.59 -14.51 -6.03
CA HIS A 245 19.89 -13.49 -5.25
C HIS A 245 20.86 -12.54 -4.53
N LEU A 246 21.87 -13.07 -3.84
CA LEU A 246 22.89 -12.25 -3.17
C LEU A 246 23.69 -11.39 -4.17
N LYS A 247 24.03 -11.95 -5.34
CA LYS A 247 24.62 -11.19 -6.44
C LYS A 247 23.71 -10.05 -6.89
N CYS A 248 22.42 -10.31 -7.09
CA CYS A 248 21.42 -9.29 -7.44
C CYS A 248 21.39 -8.15 -6.41
N ILE A 249 21.40 -8.47 -5.12
CA ILE A 249 21.45 -7.46 -4.05
C ILE A 249 22.70 -6.61 -4.19
N ALA A 250 23.89 -7.24 -4.24
CA ALA A 250 25.17 -6.54 -4.30
C ALA A 250 25.33 -5.66 -5.54
N GLU A 251 24.96 -6.16 -6.71
CA GLU A 251 25.03 -5.38 -7.96
C GLU A 251 24.04 -4.23 -7.97
N THR A 252 22.83 -4.45 -7.46
CA THR A 252 21.82 -3.39 -7.36
C THR A 252 22.29 -2.28 -6.43
N THR A 253 22.77 -2.61 -5.23
CA THR A 253 23.22 -1.60 -4.27
C THR A 253 24.47 -0.87 -4.75
N ALA A 254 25.32 -1.49 -5.56
CA ALA A 254 26.46 -0.82 -6.19
C ALA A 254 26.06 0.18 -7.30
N ILE A 255 24.88 0.03 -7.91
CA ILE A 255 24.37 0.96 -8.93
C ILE A 255 23.65 2.16 -8.30
N LEU A 256 23.03 1.96 -7.14
CA LEU A 256 22.26 2.98 -6.43
C LEU A 256 23.18 3.86 -5.58
N SER A 257 22.79 5.12 -5.35
CA SER A 257 23.41 5.95 -4.32
C SER A 257 22.96 5.53 -2.92
N GLU A 258 23.69 5.97 -1.89
CA GLU A 258 23.31 5.69 -0.50
C GLU A 258 21.92 6.23 -0.17
N GLU A 259 21.55 7.41 -0.68
CA GLU A 259 20.23 8.01 -0.49
C GLU A 259 19.13 7.18 -1.17
N GLN A 260 19.40 6.63 -2.35
CA GLN A 260 18.46 5.76 -3.06
C GLN A 260 18.27 4.42 -2.34
N VAL A 261 19.35 3.86 -1.78
CA VAL A 261 19.26 2.65 -0.94
C VAL A 261 18.45 2.97 0.33
N ALA A 262 18.75 4.08 1.01
CA ALA A 262 18.02 4.53 2.19
C ALA A 262 16.54 4.74 1.93
N PHE A 263 16.17 5.27 0.76
CA PHE A 263 14.78 5.40 0.32
C PHE A 263 14.07 4.04 0.19
N LEU A 264 14.80 2.98 -0.20
CA LEU A 264 14.23 1.65 -0.37
C LEU A 264 14.12 0.84 0.94
N LEU A 265 14.90 1.18 1.97
CA LEU A 265 14.93 0.44 3.25
C LEU A 265 13.54 0.25 3.88
N PRO A 266 12.64 1.26 3.95
CA PRO A 266 11.31 1.06 4.54
C PRO A 266 10.43 0.08 3.78
N PHE A 267 10.79 -0.25 2.53
CA PHE A 267 10.07 -1.22 1.71
C PHE A 267 10.73 -2.61 1.73
N TRP A 268 11.85 -2.81 2.42
CA TRP A 268 12.59 -4.09 2.42
C TRP A 268 11.88 -5.24 3.14
N GLU A 269 10.87 -4.94 3.96
CA GLU A 269 10.09 -5.90 4.76
C GLU A 269 8.98 -6.64 4.00
#